data_AF-A0A917EKK6-F1
#
_entry.id   AF-A0A917EKK6-F1
#
_cell.length_a   1.000
_cell.length_b   1.000
_cell.length_c   1.000
_cell.angle_alpha   90.00
_cell.angle_beta   90.00
_cell.angle_gamma   90.00
#
_symmetry.space_group_name_H-M   'P 1'
#
loop_
_entity.id
_entity.type
_entity.pdbx_description
1 polymer ?
#
loop_
_entity_poly.entity_id
_entity_poly.type
_entity_poly.pdbx_seq_one_letter_code
_entity_poly.pdbx_strand_id
1 'polypeptide(L)' 'MFRLIRLVILLMVSFLAGALYERNHQGELCEQSGGQWMRAGFCSE' A
#
# COMPACT_ATOMS: atom_id res chain seq x y z
N MET A 1 -10.68 -10.86 -27.45
CA MET A 1 -9.93 -9.85 -26.64
C MET A 1 -9.54 -10.34 -25.23
N PHE A 2 -9.56 -11.65 -24.95
CA PHE A 2 -9.27 -12.21 -23.61
C PHE A 2 -7.84 -11.94 -23.09
N ARG A 3 -6.85 -11.86 -24.00
CA ARG A 3 -5.45 -11.57 -23.63
C ARG A 3 -5.24 -10.18 -23.03
N LEU A 4 -5.94 -9.17 -23.53
CA LEU A 4 -5.80 -7.78 -23.04
C LEU A 4 -6.45 -7.61 -21.67
N ILE A 5 -7.64 -8.17 -21.48
CA ILE A 5 -8.36 -8.12 -20.20
C ILE A 5 -7.54 -8.80 -19.09
N ARG A 6 -6.91 -9.95 -19.38
CA ARG A 6 -6.04 -10.63 -18.42
C ARG A 6 -4.84 -9.78 -18.00
N LEU A 7 -4.22 -9.04 -18.92
CA LEU A 7 -3.09 -8.17 -18.61
C LEU A 7 -3.50 -7.01 -17.69
N VAL A 8 -4.62 -6.36 -17.98
CA VAL A 8 -5.13 -5.25 -17.15
C VAL A 8 -5.45 -5.74 -15.74
N ILE A 9 -6.08 -6.91 -15.60
CA ILE A 9 -6.39 -7.50 -14.29
C ILE A 9 -5.12 -7.77 -13.48
N LEU A 10 -4.09 -8.38 -14.09
CA LEU A 10 -2.83 -8.67 -13.41
C LEU A 10 -2.08 -7.40 -12.99
N LEU A 11 -2.11 -6.36 -13.83
CA LEU A 11 -1.56 -5.04 -13.49
C LEU A 11 -2.31 -4.39 -12.33
N MET A 12 -3.64 -4.44 -12.34
CA MET A 12 -4.45 -3.89 -11.23
C MET A 12 -4.16 -4.59 -9.91
N VAL A 13 -4.04 -5.92 -9.92
CA VAL A 13 -3.75 -6.70 -8.70
C VAL A 13 -2.34 -6.40 -8.17
N SER A 14 -1.33 -6.37 -9.04
CA SER A 14 0.04 -6.03 -8.63
C SER A 14 0.16 -4.61 -8.09
N PHE A 15 -0.53 -3.65 -8.71
CA PHE A 15 -0.60 -2.27 -8.23
C PHE A 15 -1.24 -2.17 -6.85
N LEU A 16 -2.38 -2.82 -6.63
CA LEU A 16 -3.08 -2.81 -5.34
C LEU A 16 -2.24 -3.48 -4.24
N ALA A 17 -1.59 -4.61 -4.55
CA ALA A 17 -0.71 -5.29 -3.62
C ALA A 17 0.46 -4.39 -3.19
N GLY A 18 1.11 -3.70 -4.15
CA GLY A 18 2.17 -2.74 -3.85
C GLY A 18 1.69 -1.54 -3.03
N ALA A 19 0.53 -0.97 -3.38
CA ALA A 19 -0.04 0.16 -2.66
C ALA A 19 -0.38 -0.18 -1.20
N LEU A 20 -0.92 -1.38 -0.95
CA LEU A 20 -1.20 -1.86 0.41
C LEU A 20 0.08 -2.16 1.19
N TYR A 21 1.08 -2.77 0.54
CA TYR A 21 2.37 -3.05 1.14
C TYR A 21 3.08 -1.77 1.61
N GLU A 22 3.13 -0.76 0.75
CA GLU A 22 3.72 0.54 1.08
C GLU A 22 3.01 1.18 2.28
N ARG A 23 1.67 1.14 2.32
CA ARG A 23 0.91 1.72 3.44
C ARG A 23 1.17 1.02 4.76
N ASN A 24 1.33 -0.30 4.75
CA ASN A 24 1.69 -1.06 5.95
C ASN A 24 3.12 -0.73 6.40
N HIS A 25 4.06 -0.67 5.45
CA HIS A 25 5.46 -0.37 5.76
C HIS A 25 5.64 1.03 6.36
N GLN A 26 4.95 2.04 5.84
CA GLN A 26 4.97 3.40 6.39
C GLN A 26 4.40 3.45 7.83
N GLY A 27 3.41 2.60 8.14
CA GLY A 27 2.88 2.43 9.50
C GLY A 27 3.91 1.86 10.46
N GLU A 28 4.55 0.76 10.08
CA GLU A 28 5.61 0.13 10.87
C GLU A 28 6.81 1.06 11.09
N LEU A 29 7.20 1.83 10.08
CA LEU A 29 8.27 2.84 10.20
C LEU A 29 7.91 3.95 11.18
N CYS A 30 6.66 4.42 11.16
CA CYS A 30 6.18 5.42 12.09
C CYS A 30 6.26 4.93 13.54
N GLU A 31 5.75 3.73 13.81
CA GLU A 31 5.82 3.11 15.14
C GLU A 31 7.27 2.88 15.59
N GLN A 32 8.17 2.45 14.69
CA GLN A 32 9.59 2.30 14.99
C GLN A 32 10.28 3.63 15.31
N SER A 33 9.88 4.72 14.66
CA SER A 33 10.39 6.06 14.95
C SER A 33 9.85 6.66 16.25
N GLY A 34 8.93 5.96 16.94
CA GLY A 34 8.30 6.42 18.17
C GLY A 34 7.07 7.30 17.96
N GLY A 35 6.60 7.46 16.73
CA GLY A 35 5.37 8.16 16.39
C GLY A 35 4.14 7.25 16.45
N GLN A 36 2.95 7.84 16.45
CA GLN A 36 1.69 7.11 16.32
C GLN A 36 1.18 7.17 14.88
N TRP A 37 0.90 5.99 14.30
CA TRP A 37 0.24 5.90 13.01
C TRP A 37 -1.23 6.31 13.14
N MET A 38 -1.56 7.52 12.70
CA MET A 38 -2.91 8.06 12.82
C MET A 38 -3.83 7.40 11.79
N ARG A 39 -5.09 7.16 12.18
CA ARG A 39 -6.12 6.54 11.33
C ARG A 39 -6.42 7.34 10.05
N ALA A 40 -5.96 8.58 9.98
CA ALA A 40 -6.00 9.44 8.80
C ALA A 40 -4.90 9.15 7.76
N GLY A 41 -4.04 8.14 7.99
CA GLY A 41 -3.09 7.61 7.01
C GLY A 41 -1.77 8.38 6.94
N PHE A 42 -1.39 9.05 8.01
CA PHE A 42 -0.10 9.74 8.15
C PHE A 42 0.52 9.45 9.52
N CYS A 43 1.85 9.57 9.58
CA CYS A 43 2.60 9.49 10.82
C CYS A 43 2.54 10.82 11.57
N SER A 44 2.21 10.80 12.86
CA SER A 44 2.38 11.94 13.75
C SER A 44 3.33 11.57 14.88
N GLU A 45 4.32 12.43 15.13
CA GLU A 45 5.24 12.36 16.27
C GLU A 45 4.54 12.60 17.62
#